data_AF-E9FKZ2-F1
#
_entry.id   AF-E9FKZ2-F1
#
_cell.length_a   1.000
_cell.length_b   1.000
_cell.length_c   1.000
_cell.angle_alpha   90.00
_cell.angle_beta   90.00
_cell.angle_gamma   90.00
#
_symmetry.space_group_name_H-M   'P 1'
#
loop_
_entity.id
_entity.type
_entity.pdbx_description
1 polymer ?
#
loop_
_entity_poly.entity_id
_entity_poly.type
_entity_poly.pdbx_seq_one_letter_code
_entity_poly.pdbx_strand_id
1 'polypeptide(L)'
;MKLVEEVGEVAEVLNSRSGRKEGVQDSNEELAKELADVIHYTVASAAINRINLTKTIFEKDKTAAIKYQHERDLEGFLKGTSKTIRNDFLLIKKVLVNIRKIKQGKWWIMLSK
;
A
#
# COMPACT_ATOMS: atom_id res chain seq x y z
N MET A 1 11.20 11.78 4.47
CA MET A 1 10.28 12.16 5.56
C MET A 1 8.80 12.00 5.20
N LYS A 2 8.39 12.03 3.91
CA LYS A 2 6.98 11.89 3.46
C LYS A 2 6.19 10.70 4.04
N LEU A 3 6.76 9.50 4.15
CA LEU A 3 6.01 8.33 4.70
C LEU A 3 5.45 8.57 6.12
N VAL A 4 6.15 9.34 6.95
CA VAL A 4 5.68 9.65 8.32
C VAL A 4 4.50 10.62 8.29
N GLU A 5 4.47 11.52 7.31
CA GLU A 5 3.41 12.50 7.08
C GLU A 5 2.11 11.79 6.70
N GLU A 6 2.16 10.92 5.67
CA GLU A 6 0.98 10.17 5.22
C GLU A 6 0.39 9.27 6.32
N VAL A 7 1.24 8.70 7.19
CA VAL A 7 0.76 7.92 8.35
C VAL A 7 0.05 8.80 9.37
N GLY A 8 0.48 10.05 9.53
CA GLY A 8 -0.20 11.06 10.34
C GLY A 8 -1.58 11.42 9.78
N GLU A 9 -1.68 11.61 8.46
CA GLU A 9 -2.94 11.91 7.77
C GLU A 9 -3.94 10.76 7.89
N VAL A 10 -3.51 9.50 7.74
CA VAL A 10 -4.35 8.32 8.03
C VAL A 10 -4.89 8.35 9.46
N ALA A 11 -4.04 8.69 10.44
CA ALA A 11 -4.45 8.72 11.85
C ALA A 11 -5.48 9.84 12.12
N GLU A 12 -5.32 11.00 11.49
CA GLU A 12 -6.26 12.11 11.58
C GLU A 12 -7.64 11.76 11.00
N VAL A 13 -7.67 11.12 9.82
CA VAL A 13 -8.92 10.66 9.19
C VAL A 13 -9.63 9.62 10.06
N LEU A 14 -8.89 8.69 10.68
CA LEU A 14 -9.46 7.68 11.59
C LEU A 14 -9.99 8.29 12.90
N ASN A 15 -9.28 9.26 13.47
CA ASN A 15 -9.73 9.96 14.68
C ASN A 15 -10.98 10.80 14.42
N SER A 16 -11.06 11.45 13.27
CA SER A 16 -12.23 12.23 12.85
C SER A 16 -13.49 11.35 12.74
N ARG A 17 -13.34 10.10 12.29
CA ARG A 17 -14.43 9.10 12.25
C ARG A 17 -14.87 8.61 13.62
N SER A 18 -13.94 8.54 14.57
CA SER A 18 -14.21 8.00 15.92
C SER A 18 -15.03 8.97 16.78
N GLY A 19 -15.17 10.24 16.36
CA GLY A 19 -15.68 11.33 17.19
C GLY A 19 -17.04 11.96 16.86
N ARG A 20 -17.72 11.68 15.73
CA ARG A 20 -19.06 12.26 15.42
C ARG A 20 -19.79 11.64 14.20
N LYS A 21 -21.13 11.83 14.20
CA LYS A 21 -22.23 11.17 13.46
C LYS A 21 -22.12 11.08 11.92
N GLU A 22 -22.64 9.98 11.39
CA GLU A 22 -23.23 9.73 10.06
C GLU A 22 -23.03 10.84 8.98
N GLY A 23 -21.82 10.88 8.43
CA GLY A 23 -21.43 11.63 7.22
C GLY A 23 -20.32 10.88 6.50
N VAL A 24 -20.58 9.60 6.20
CA VAL A 24 -19.57 8.54 6.03
C VAL A 24 -18.87 8.54 4.66
N GLN A 25 -19.45 9.20 3.65
CA GLN A 25 -19.03 8.99 2.26
C GLN A 25 -17.71 9.72 1.90
N ASP A 26 -17.54 10.99 2.30
CA ASP A 26 -16.32 11.76 2.01
C ASP A 26 -15.10 11.19 2.76
N SER A 27 -15.31 10.73 3.99
CA SER A 27 -14.24 10.16 4.81
C SER A 27 -13.63 8.89 4.20
N ASN A 28 -14.39 8.09 3.45
CA ASN A 28 -13.94 6.85 2.83
C ASN A 28 -13.05 7.09 1.60
N GLU A 29 -13.37 8.10 0.82
CA GLU A 29 -12.52 8.49 -0.31
C GLU A 29 -11.20 9.07 0.19
N GLU A 30 -11.24 9.89 1.23
CA GLU A 30 -10.07 10.47 1.88
C GLU A 30 -9.19 9.38 2.50
N LEU A 31 -9.76 8.48 3.31
CA LEU A 31 -9.00 7.35 3.88
C LEU A 31 -8.36 6.48 2.80
N ALA A 32 -9.05 6.26 1.68
CA ALA A 32 -8.51 5.47 0.58
C ALA A 32 -7.31 6.15 -0.09
N LYS A 33 -7.32 7.50 -0.22
CA LYS A 33 -6.19 8.28 -0.73
C LYS A 33 -4.99 8.18 0.22
N GLU A 34 -5.21 8.43 1.51
CA GLU A 34 -4.12 8.40 2.50
C GLU A 34 -3.48 7.01 2.64
N LEU A 35 -4.29 5.95 2.63
CA LEU A 35 -3.77 4.57 2.60
C LEU A 35 -2.97 4.28 1.32
N ALA A 36 -3.40 4.81 0.17
CA ALA A 36 -2.67 4.65 -1.08
C ALA A 36 -1.32 5.37 -1.04
N ASP A 37 -1.24 6.55 -0.42
CA ASP A 37 0.01 7.30 -0.28
C ASP A 37 0.99 6.59 0.68
N VAL A 38 0.52 6.04 1.80
CA VAL A 38 1.33 5.18 2.69
C VAL A 38 1.93 4.00 1.92
N ILE A 39 1.11 3.30 1.12
CA ILE A 39 1.57 2.17 0.29
C ILE A 39 2.61 2.65 -0.74
N HIS A 40 2.32 3.74 -1.44
CA HIS A 40 3.19 4.30 -2.47
C HIS A 40 4.57 4.67 -1.93
N TYR A 41 4.64 5.42 -0.83
CA TYR A 41 5.92 5.80 -0.23
C TYR A 41 6.65 4.61 0.40
N THR A 42 5.94 3.62 0.94
CA THR A 42 6.54 2.37 1.43
C THR A 42 7.22 1.60 0.29
N VAL A 43 6.52 1.41 -0.84
CA VAL A 43 7.07 0.72 -2.01
C VAL A 43 8.22 1.52 -2.63
N ALA A 44 8.10 2.85 -2.71
CA ALA A 44 9.16 3.71 -3.19
C ALA A 44 10.43 3.63 -2.33
N SER A 45 10.28 3.61 -1.00
CA SER A 45 11.39 3.43 -0.07
C SER A 45 12.08 2.08 -0.28
N ALA A 46 11.32 0.99 -0.39
CA ALA A 46 11.90 -0.32 -0.67
C ALA A 46 12.66 -0.36 -2.00
N ALA A 47 12.12 0.28 -3.05
CA ALA A 47 12.76 0.34 -4.36
C ALA A 47 14.09 1.10 -4.33
N ILE A 48 14.14 2.26 -3.64
CA ILE A 48 15.37 3.06 -3.49
C ILE A 48 16.43 2.27 -2.72
N ASN A 49 16.02 1.57 -1.66
CA ASN A 49 16.92 0.79 -0.81
C ASN A 49 17.22 -0.62 -1.35
N ARG A 50 16.76 -0.95 -2.57
CA ARG A 50 16.95 -2.26 -3.22
C ARG A 50 16.44 -3.43 -2.36
N ILE A 51 15.38 -3.21 -1.60
CA ILE A 51 14.74 -4.22 -0.76
C ILE A 51 13.71 -4.98 -1.59
N ASN A 52 13.77 -6.31 -1.56
CA ASN A 52 12.73 -7.16 -2.13
C ASN A 52 11.52 -7.23 -1.19
N LEU A 53 10.70 -6.18 -1.22
CA LEU A 53 9.55 -6.02 -0.33
C LEU A 53 8.54 -7.17 -0.47
N THR A 54 8.33 -7.69 -1.69
CA THR A 54 7.44 -8.84 -1.91
C THR A 54 7.91 -10.06 -1.14
N LYS A 55 9.19 -10.43 -1.25
CA LYS A 55 9.77 -11.56 -0.49
C LYS A 55 9.63 -11.33 1.01
N THR A 56 9.98 -10.14 1.49
CA THR A 56 9.90 -9.80 2.92
C THR A 56 8.46 -9.90 3.47
N ILE A 57 7.45 -9.48 2.71
CA ILE A 57 6.04 -9.61 3.11
C ILE A 57 5.66 -11.08 3.29
N PHE A 58 5.98 -11.94 2.33
CA PHE A 58 5.69 -13.37 2.42
C PHE A 58 6.39 -14.04 3.60
N GLU A 59 7.68 -13.73 3.83
CA GLU A 59 8.44 -14.30 4.95
C GLU A 59 7.88 -13.86 6.31
N LYS A 60 7.50 -12.58 6.45
CA LYS A 60 6.85 -12.09 7.68
C LYS A 60 5.51 -12.75 7.91
N ASP A 61 4.68 -12.85 6.88
CA ASP A 61 3.36 -13.46 6.99
C ASP A 61 3.46 -14.95 7.37
N LYS A 62 4.36 -15.70 6.73
CA LYS A 62 4.62 -17.10 7.08
C LYS A 62 5.07 -17.26 8.54
N THR A 63 5.94 -16.37 9.01
CA THR A 63 6.39 -16.37 10.40
C THR A 63 5.23 -16.06 11.36
N ALA A 64 4.37 -15.10 11.01
CA ALA A 64 3.18 -14.77 11.78
C ALA A 64 2.16 -15.92 11.80
N ALA A 65 1.92 -16.57 10.67
CA ALA A 65 1.02 -17.72 10.56
C ALA A 65 1.47 -18.86 11.49
N ILE A 66 2.77 -19.16 11.55
CA ILE A 66 3.32 -20.15 12.49
C ILE A 66 3.12 -19.67 13.94
N LYS A 67 3.49 -18.42 14.25
CA LYS A 67 3.43 -17.86 15.60
C LYS A 67 2.02 -17.84 16.17
N TYR A 68 1.03 -17.51 15.35
CA TYR A 68 -0.38 -17.36 15.74
C TYR A 68 -1.23 -18.57 15.34
N GLN A 69 -0.61 -19.68 14.92
CA GLN A 69 -1.28 -20.93 14.53
C GLN A 69 -2.40 -20.74 13.50
N HIS A 70 -2.18 -19.85 12.52
CA HIS A 70 -3.11 -19.71 11.42
C HIS A 70 -3.06 -20.96 10.55
N GLU A 71 -4.23 -21.46 10.13
CA GLU A 71 -4.36 -22.63 9.26
C GLU A 71 -3.68 -22.43 7.90
N ARG A 72 -3.53 -21.16 7.46
CA ARG A 72 -3.02 -20.80 6.14
C ARG A 72 -2.27 -19.48 6.17
N ASP A 73 -1.13 -19.42 5.48
CA ASP A 73 -0.39 -18.20 5.18
C ASP A 73 -0.85 -17.56 3.85
N LEU A 74 -0.36 -16.35 3.56
CA LEU A 74 -0.70 -15.57 2.39
C LEU A 74 -0.36 -16.32 1.08
N GLU A 75 0.73 -17.10 1.05
CA GLU A 75 1.11 -17.87 -0.13
C GLU A 75 0.09 -19.00 -0.38
N GLY A 76 -0.30 -19.72 0.68
CA GLY A 76 -1.35 -20.73 0.63
C GLY A 76 -2.71 -20.13 0.25
N PHE A 77 -3.03 -18.95 0.75
CA PHE A 77 -4.27 -18.24 0.44
C PHE A 77 -4.33 -17.85 -1.05
N LEU A 78 -3.25 -17.32 -1.60
CA LEU A 78 -3.15 -16.94 -3.01
C LEU A 78 -3.16 -18.14 -3.95
N LYS A 79 -2.59 -19.29 -3.54
CA LYS A 79 -2.65 -20.54 -4.31
C LYS A 79 -4.08 -21.10 -4.39
N GLY A 80 -4.90 -20.91 -3.36
CA GLY A 80 -6.30 -21.36 -3.32
C GLY A 80 -7.29 -20.46 -4.08
N THR A 81 -6.92 -19.24 -4.46
CA THR A 81 -7.80 -18.23 -5.04
C THR A 81 -7.54 -18.03 -6.54
N SER A 82 -7.87 -19.04 -7.35
CA SER A 82 -7.70 -18.98 -8.82
C SER A 82 -8.80 -18.14 -9.48
N LYS A 83 -8.57 -16.82 -9.60
CA LYS A 83 -8.89 -15.90 -10.73
C LYS A 83 -9.11 -14.44 -10.28
N THR A 84 -9.72 -14.19 -9.12
CA THR A 84 -10.14 -12.83 -8.71
C THR A 84 -8.99 -11.98 -8.16
N ILE A 85 -8.15 -12.52 -7.27
CA ILE A 85 -7.04 -11.76 -6.64
C ILE A 85 -5.92 -11.40 -7.63
N ARG A 86 -5.79 -12.19 -8.71
CA ARG A 86 -4.85 -11.90 -9.79
C ARG A 86 -5.12 -10.52 -10.40
N ASN A 87 -6.37 -10.07 -10.43
CA ASN A 87 -6.76 -8.77 -10.97
C ASN A 87 -6.44 -7.61 -10.02
N ASP A 88 -6.58 -7.78 -8.70
CA ASP A 88 -6.26 -6.73 -7.71
C ASP A 88 -4.74 -6.53 -7.60
N PHE A 89 -3.96 -7.61 -7.65
CA PHE A 89 -2.50 -7.51 -7.71
C PHE A 89 -2.03 -6.93 -9.05
N LEU A 90 -2.77 -7.17 -10.14
CA LEU A 90 -2.53 -6.53 -11.44
C LEU A 90 -2.85 -5.03 -11.38
N LEU A 91 -3.87 -4.63 -10.62
CA LEU A 91 -4.22 -3.22 -10.38
C LEU A 91 -3.10 -2.52 -9.60
N ILE A 92 -2.60 -3.14 -8.53
CA ILE A 92 -1.44 -2.63 -7.78
C ILE A 92 -0.19 -2.56 -8.67
N LYS A 93 0.08 -3.59 -9.48
CA LYS A 93 1.18 -3.54 -10.48
C LYS A 93 0.99 -2.43 -11.51
N LYS A 94 -0.22 -2.22 -12.03
CA LYS A 94 -0.54 -1.15 -13.00
C LYS A 94 -0.39 0.24 -12.37
N VAL A 95 -0.85 0.40 -11.13
CA VAL A 95 -0.69 1.63 -10.33
C VAL A 95 0.81 1.91 -10.13
N LEU A 96 1.59 0.92 -9.71
CA LEU A 96 3.05 1.05 -9.56
C LEU A 96 3.77 1.39 -10.89
N VAL A 97 3.34 0.80 -12.01
CA VAL A 97 3.88 1.13 -13.35
C VAL A 97 3.51 2.56 -13.77
N ASN A 98 2.28 2.99 -13.55
CA ASN A 98 1.84 4.35 -13.87
C ASN A 98 2.52 5.40 -13.00
N ILE A 99 2.67 5.12 -11.71
CA ILE A 99 3.44 5.96 -10.78
C ILE A 99 4.89 6.11 -11.26
N ARG A 100 5.51 5.02 -11.71
CA ARG A 100 6.87 5.05 -12.28
C ARG A 100 6.95 5.89 -13.56
N LYS A 101 5.94 5.82 -14.44
CA LYS A 101 5.85 6.65 -15.65
C LYS A 101 5.65 8.15 -15.34
N ILE A 102 4.76 8.48 -14.40
CA ILE A 102 4.52 9.86 -13.96
C ILE A 102 5.77 10.47 -13.33
N LYS A 103 6.50 9.70 -12.49
CA LYS A 103 7.75 10.16 -11.89
C LYS A 103 8.88 10.31 -12.93
N GLN A 104 8.99 9.45 -13.94
CA GLN A 104 9.98 9.63 -15.02
C GLN A 104 9.68 10.82 -15.94
N GLY A 105 8.39 11.14 -16.18
CA GLY A 105 7.99 12.35 -16.92
C GLY A 105 8.20 13.65 -16.13
N LYS A 106 8.03 13.64 -14.81
CA LYS A 106 8.25 14.82 -13.94
C LYS A 106 9.70 15.07 -13.57
N TRP A 107 10.56 14.04 -13.55
CA TRP A 107 12.00 14.21 -13.28
C TRP A 107 12.71 15.09 -14.31
N TRP A 108 12.34 15.00 -15.60
CA TRP A 108 12.88 15.87 -16.64
C TRP A 108 12.52 17.35 -16.46
N ILE A 109 11.31 17.63 -15.94
CA ILE A 109 10.82 19.00 -15.71
C ILE A 109 11.45 19.62 -14.45
N MET A 110 11.75 18.81 -13.43
CA MET A 110 12.42 19.30 -12.20
C MET A 110 13.94 19.37 -12.30
N LEU A 111 14.58 18.74 -13.29
CA LEU A 111 16.03 18.84 -13.56
C LEU A 111 16.38 19.89 -14.64
N SER A 112 15.39 20.50 -15.28
CA SER A 112 15.57 21.55 -16.30
C SER A 112 15.21 22.96 -15.80
N LYS A 113 15.14 23.15 -14.47
CA LYS A 113 14.98 24.46 -13.82
C LYS A 113 16.01 24.63 -12.71
#